data_AF-A0A9E1GQQ2-F1
#
_entry.id   AF-A0A9E1GQQ2-F1
#
_cell.length_a   1.000
_cell.length_b   1.000
_cell.length_c   1.000
_cell.angle_alpha   90.00
_cell.angle_beta   90.00
_cell.angle_gamma   90.00
#
_symmetry.space_group_name_H-M   'P 1'
#
loop_
_entity.id
_entity.type
_entity.pdbx_description
1 polymer ?
#
loop_
_entity_poly.entity_id
_entity_poly.type
_entity_poly.pdbx_seq_one_letter_code
_entity_poly.pdbx_strand_id
1 'polypeptide(L)'
;MCGKYILESVLYWAEEYHVDGFRFDLMGLLDTDLMNRIQRTLDEKFGEGEKLIYGEPWSARESNMEPGSYPANKANIRRLDSRIGVFCDCTRDAVKGHVFYRKEPGFVNGGEGLEEDILHAVTAWCGGEEFSPKAPSQVITYVSAHDNLTLWDKLVDTLEPEGGYHTESQKLRRVYRLAAAICMTCQGHLFMLSGEEFGRTKEGIEDSYCSPLSINRLDWERAYENADLVEYYRGLIALRKRLPGLCDKSEQAVKRMLWQEKKKGFVSFRLDNRGEIAENFREILVAYNSTEEDVMLELPAGEWHWLVNGADSHCWEQQEPVSGTSVCVKGISAIVLGRV
;
A
#
# COMPACT_ATOMS: atom_id res chain seq x y z
N MET A 1 -11.95 32.13 11.78
CA MET A 1 -12.88 32.23 10.61
C MET A 1 -12.56 31.20 9.52
N CYS A 2 -11.30 31.07 9.07
CA CYS A 2 -10.94 30.10 8.02
C CYS A 2 -11.26 28.62 8.37
N GLY A 3 -10.86 28.12 9.54
CA GLY A 3 -11.17 26.75 9.94
C GLY A 3 -12.67 26.44 10.05
N LYS A 4 -13.52 27.46 10.27
CA LYS A 4 -14.99 27.31 10.23
C LYS A 4 -15.45 27.11 8.79
N TYR A 5 -14.98 27.94 7.86
CA TYR A 5 -15.27 27.82 6.44
C TYR A 5 -14.86 26.46 5.88
N ILE A 6 -13.67 25.95 6.23
CA ILE A 6 -13.20 24.63 5.77
C ILE A 6 -14.16 23.52 6.26
N LEU A 7 -14.54 23.54 7.55
CA LEU A 7 -15.49 22.58 8.10
C LEU A 7 -16.85 22.65 7.41
N GLU A 8 -17.41 23.86 7.25
CA GLU A 8 -18.71 24.06 6.59
C GLU A 8 -18.68 23.60 5.13
N SER A 9 -17.58 23.82 4.42
CA SER A 9 -17.39 23.32 3.05
C SER A 9 -17.38 21.79 2.99
N VAL A 10 -16.62 21.13 3.87
CA VAL A 10 -16.58 19.66 3.97
C VAL A 10 -17.97 19.08 4.24
N LEU A 11 -18.70 19.68 5.18
CA LEU A 11 -20.07 19.28 5.50
C LEU A 11 -21.01 19.49 4.31
N TYR A 12 -20.92 20.63 3.64
CA TYR A 12 -21.74 20.90 2.45
C TYR A 12 -21.52 19.83 1.36
N TRP A 13 -20.28 19.46 1.06
CA TRP A 13 -20.00 18.39 0.10
C TRP A 13 -20.54 17.03 0.54
N ALA A 14 -20.40 16.69 1.83
CA ALA A 14 -20.93 15.43 2.38
C ALA A 14 -22.46 15.39 2.37
N GLU A 15 -23.13 16.54 2.57
CA GLU A 15 -24.58 16.66 2.66
C GLU A 15 -25.27 16.79 1.32
N GLU A 16 -24.75 17.65 0.45
CA GLU A 16 -25.40 17.98 -0.83
C GLU A 16 -25.06 16.95 -1.90
N TYR A 17 -23.82 16.43 -1.88
CA TYR A 17 -23.31 15.51 -2.90
C TYR A 17 -23.14 14.09 -2.39
N HIS A 18 -23.41 13.85 -1.10
CA HIS A 18 -23.34 12.53 -0.48
C HIS A 18 -21.98 11.82 -0.62
N VAL A 19 -20.88 12.57 -0.71
CA VAL A 19 -19.54 11.97 -0.86
C VAL A 19 -19.14 11.15 0.37
N ASP A 20 -18.39 10.06 0.17
CA ASP A 20 -18.05 9.08 1.22
C ASP A 20 -16.70 9.32 1.91
N GLY A 21 -16.03 10.41 1.57
CA GLY A 21 -14.76 10.75 2.16
C GLY A 21 -14.03 11.88 1.45
N PHE A 22 -12.90 12.27 2.02
CA PHE A 22 -12.11 13.41 1.59
C PHE A 22 -10.61 13.10 1.67
N ARG A 23 -9.92 13.32 0.55
CA ARG A 23 -8.45 13.42 0.49
C ARG A 23 -8.07 14.89 0.62
N PHE A 24 -7.41 15.26 1.71
CA PHE A 24 -6.88 16.61 1.94
C PHE A 24 -5.51 16.75 1.27
N ASP A 25 -5.47 17.61 0.24
CA ASP A 25 -4.23 18.05 -0.40
C ASP A 25 -3.36 18.84 0.58
N LEU A 26 -2.06 18.53 0.63
CA LEU A 26 -1.10 19.14 1.56
C LEU A 26 -1.67 19.28 2.98
N MET A 27 -2.24 18.18 3.51
CA MET A 27 -2.92 18.16 4.82
C MET A 27 -2.04 18.70 5.96
N GLY A 28 -0.70 18.56 5.85
CA GLY A 28 0.26 19.14 6.79
C GLY A 28 0.23 20.68 6.89
N LEU A 29 -0.44 21.39 5.98
CA LEU A 29 -0.69 22.83 6.08
C LEU A 29 -1.83 23.18 7.05
N LEU A 30 -2.68 22.22 7.39
CA LEU A 30 -3.77 22.35 8.37
C LEU A 30 -3.29 21.89 9.75
N ASP A 31 -3.96 22.36 10.80
CA ASP A 31 -3.66 21.93 12.16
C ASP A 31 -4.45 20.68 12.57
N THR A 32 -3.90 19.94 13.54
CA THR A 32 -4.51 18.69 14.04
C THR A 32 -5.87 18.91 14.67
N ASP A 33 -6.13 20.06 15.29
CA ASP A 33 -7.40 20.34 15.98
C ASP A 33 -8.54 20.53 14.99
N LEU A 34 -8.28 21.23 13.88
CA LEU A 34 -9.21 21.36 12.77
C LEU A 34 -9.54 19.98 12.17
N MET A 35 -8.52 19.17 11.88
CA MET A 35 -8.72 17.84 11.29
C MET A 35 -9.52 16.92 12.23
N ASN A 36 -9.19 16.91 13.52
CA ASN A 36 -9.94 16.16 14.53
C ASN A 36 -11.39 16.66 14.68
N ARG A 37 -11.61 17.98 14.57
CA ARG A 37 -12.97 18.55 14.57
C ARG A 37 -13.76 18.10 13.34
N ILE A 38 -13.14 18.09 12.15
CA ILE A 38 -13.78 17.61 10.93
C ILE A 38 -14.19 16.14 11.09
N GLN A 39 -13.27 15.26 11.48
CA GLN A 39 -13.56 13.83 11.70
C GLN A 39 -14.73 13.64 12.66
N ARG A 40 -14.65 14.24 13.85
CA ARG A 40 -15.72 14.14 14.87
C ARG A 40 -17.07 14.64 14.35
N THR A 41 -17.10 15.77 13.65
CA THR A 41 -18.36 16.35 13.17
C THR A 41 -19.00 15.47 12.08
N LEU A 42 -18.19 14.86 11.21
CA LEU A 42 -18.67 13.90 10.23
C LEU A 42 -19.20 12.62 10.89
N ASP A 43 -18.47 12.07 11.87
CA ASP A 43 -18.90 10.87 12.59
C ASP A 43 -20.22 11.12 13.36
N GLU A 44 -20.36 12.27 14.02
CA GLU A 44 -21.58 12.67 14.73
C GLU A 44 -22.79 12.78 13.79
N LYS A 45 -22.56 13.22 12.54
CA LYS A 45 -23.64 13.52 11.60
C LYS A 45 -24.04 12.34 10.71
N PHE A 46 -23.09 11.50 10.34
CA PHE A 46 -23.29 10.42 9.36
C PHE A 46 -23.12 9.03 9.96
N GLY A 47 -22.42 8.90 11.09
CA GLY A 47 -22.05 7.62 11.69
C GLY A 47 -20.54 7.42 11.70
N GLU A 48 -20.04 6.75 12.74
CA GLU A 48 -18.63 6.47 12.90
C GLU A 48 -18.09 5.62 11.74
N GLY A 49 -17.04 6.11 11.08
CA GLY A 49 -16.37 5.38 10.01
C GLY A 49 -17.09 5.43 8.64
N GLU A 50 -18.23 6.10 8.56
CA GLU A 50 -18.98 6.28 7.30
C GLU A 50 -18.27 7.24 6.33
N LYS A 51 -17.45 8.16 6.84
CA LYS A 51 -16.70 9.13 6.03
C LYS A 51 -15.20 8.95 6.21
N LEU A 52 -14.51 8.53 5.15
CA LEU A 52 -13.06 8.34 5.16
C LEU A 52 -12.33 9.68 5.07
N ILE A 53 -11.47 9.99 6.03
CA ILE A 53 -10.62 11.19 6.01
C ILE A 53 -9.17 10.78 5.93
N TYR A 54 -8.46 11.34 4.96
CA TYR A 54 -7.03 11.14 4.83
C TYR A 54 -6.37 12.28 4.06
N GLY A 55 -5.05 12.33 4.05
CA GLY A 55 -4.36 13.33 3.27
C GLY A 55 -2.85 13.18 3.25
N GLU A 56 -2.21 14.18 2.68
CA GLU A 56 -0.76 14.26 2.57
C GLU A 56 -0.16 14.82 3.86
N PRO A 57 0.59 14.03 4.63
CA PRO A 57 1.13 14.46 5.93
C PRO A 57 2.36 15.35 5.78
N TRP A 58 2.43 16.16 4.73
CA TRP A 58 3.50 17.08 4.42
C TRP A 58 2.94 18.43 3.98
N SER A 59 3.86 19.38 3.83
CA SER A 59 3.61 20.74 3.41
C SER A 59 4.66 21.12 2.37
N ALA A 60 4.31 21.95 1.39
CA ALA A 60 5.27 22.46 0.41
C ALA A 60 6.37 23.33 1.06
N ARG A 61 6.08 23.93 2.22
CA ARG A 61 6.97 24.73 3.06
C ARG A 61 6.37 24.87 4.46
N GLU A 62 7.15 25.38 5.41
CA GLU A 62 6.62 25.73 6.73
C GLU A 62 5.41 26.67 6.63
N SER A 63 4.39 26.40 7.44
CA SER A 63 3.17 27.19 7.53
C SER A 63 3.22 28.05 8.79
N ASN A 64 2.79 29.31 8.69
CA ASN A 64 2.65 30.18 9.85
C ASN A 64 1.42 29.76 10.66
N MET A 65 1.65 28.93 11.68
CA MET A 65 0.61 28.46 12.59
C MET A 65 0.57 29.30 13.87
N GLU A 66 -0.61 29.40 14.48
CA GLU A 66 -0.75 30.03 15.78
C GLU A 66 0.08 29.28 16.84
N PRO A 67 0.67 29.97 17.83
CA PRO A 67 1.41 29.30 18.90
C PRO A 67 0.56 28.26 19.62
N GLY A 68 1.08 27.04 19.74
CA GLY A 68 0.36 25.91 20.33
C GLY A 68 -0.43 25.05 19.34
N SER A 69 -0.54 25.47 18.08
CA SER A 69 -1.06 24.63 17.00
C SER A 69 -0.01 23.65 16.50
N TYR A 70 -0.46 22.47 16.10
CA TYR A 70 0.40 21.42 15.56
C TYR A 70 -0.05 21.07 14.14
N PRO A 71 0.86 21.01 13.15
CA PRO A 71 0.51 20.63 11.79
C PRO A 71 0.01 19.18 11.75
N ALA A 72 -0.98 18.90 10.91
CA ALA A 72 -1.50 17.57 10.63
C ALA A 72 -0.54 16.78 9.71
N ASN A 73 0.70 16.62 10.16
CA ASN A 73 1.79 15.97 9.46
C ASN A 73 2.27 14.69 10.19
N LYS A 74 3.24 13.97 9.61
CA LYS A 74 3.73 12.71 10.17
C LYS A 74 4.20 12.81 11.63
N ALA A 75 4.95 13.87 11.94
CA ALA A 75 5.49 14.09 13.28
C ALA A 75 4.40 14.22 14.35
N ASN A 76 3.19 14.61 13.95
CA ASN A 76 2.05 14.80 14.83
C ASN A 76 0.93 13.77 14.60
N ILE A 77 1.19 12.65 13.91
CA ILE A 77 0.16 11.63 13.63
C ILE A 77 -0.54 11.12 14.89
N ARG A 78 0.18 11.06 16.01
CA ARG A 78 -0.38 10.64 17.31
C ARG A 78 -1.34 11.68 17.93
N ARG A 79 -1.37 12.92 17.43
CA ARG A 79 -2.35 13.93 17.81
C ARG A 79 -3.64 13.83 17.00
N LEU A 80 -3.58 13.21 15.82
CA LEU A 80 -4.77 12.97 15.00
C LEU A 80 -5.60 11.83 15.59
N ASP A 81 -6.89 11.88 15.34
CA ASP A 81 -7.81 10.77 15.54
C ASP A 81 -7.30 9.53 14.78
N SER A 82 -7.47 8.33 15.37
CA SER A 82 -7.02 7.08 14.77
C SER A 82 -7.69 6.78 13.42
N ARG A 83 -8.79 7.46 13.08
CA ARG A 83 -9.50 7.31 11.80
C ARG A 83 -9.06 8.31 10.73
N ILE A 84 -8.18 9.25 11.04
CA ILE A 84 -7.59 10.17 10.05
C ILE A 84 -6.34 9.52 9.46
N GLY A 85 -6.43 9.17 8.18
CA GLY A 85 -5.36 8.54 7.40
C GLY A 85 -4.30 9.51 6.90
N VAL A 86 -3.09 9.00 6.67
CA VAL A 86 -2.02 9.71 5.97
C VAL A 86 -1.42 8.86 4.87
N PHE A 87 -1.05 9.46 3.75
CA PHE A 87 -0.22 8.80 2.75
C PHE A 87 1.12 8.36 3.35
N CYS A 88 1.48 7.09 3.15
CA CYS A 88 2.72 6.52 3.69
C CYS A 88 3.83 6.46 2.65
N ASP A 89 4.55 7.56 2.51
CA ASP A 89 5.76 7.65 1.68
C ASP A 89 6.90 6.75 2.19
N CYS A 90 6.93 6.39 3.48
CA CYS A 90 7.90 5.41 3.99
C CYS A 90 7.71 4.04 3.32
N THR A 91 6.47 3.52 3.26
CA THR A 91 6.17 2.29 2.53
C THR A 91 6.45 2.42 1.03
N ARG A 92 6.03 3.54 0.42
CA ARG A 92 6.27 3.81 -1.00
C ARG A 92 7.76 3.71 -1.34
N ASP A 93 8.60 4.43 -0.59
CA ASP A 93 10.03 4.53 -0.87
C ASP A 93 10.76 3.23 -0.53
N ALA A 94 10.38 2.54 0.55
CA ALA A 94 10.91 1.21 0.87
C ALA A 94 10.61 0.20 -0.24
N VAL A 95 9.43 0.27 -0.87
CA VAL A 95 9.05 -0.68 -1.93
C VAL A 95 9.73 -0.33 -3.26
N LYS A 96 9.53 0.87 -3.82
CA LYS A 96 9.96 1.20 -5.20
C LYS A 96 11.19 2.11 -5.32
N GLY A 97 11.65 2.67 -4.20
CA GLY A 97 12.76 3.61 -4.13
C GLY A 97 12.30 5.08 -4.07
N HIS A 98 13.17 5.93 -3.53
CA HIS A 98 12.86 7.33 -3.23
C HIS A 98 12.39 8.11 -4.46
N VAL A 99 11.37 8.96 -4.28
CA VAL A 99 10.74 9.71 -5.39
C VAL A 99 11.63 10.81 -5.96
N PHE A 100 12.39 11.52 -5.12
CA PHE A 100 13.27 12.61 -5.59
C PHE A 100 14.57 12.08 -6.23
N TYR A 101 14.87 10.80 -6.05
CA TYR A 101 16.06 10.16 -6.62
C TYR A 101 15.62 9.13 -7.65
N ARG A 102 15.41 9.60 -8.87
CA ARG A 102 14.85 8.83 -10.00
C ARG A 102 15.42 7.42 -10.14
N LYS A 103 16.74 7.27 -10.06
CA LYS A 103 17.46 5.99 -10.22
C LYS A 103 17.71 5.21 -8.92
N GLU A 104 17.33 5.75 -7.76
CA GLU A 104 17.48 5.04 -6.50
C GLU A 104 16.43 3.92 -6.39
N PRO A 105 16.85 2.66 -6.21
CA PRO A 105 15.94 1.53 -6.11
C PRO A 105 15.37 1.38 -4.70
N GLY A 106 14.22 0.72 -4.61
CA GLY A 106 13.65 0.18 -3.38
C GLY A 106 13.83 -1.34 -3.32
N PHE A 107 13.16 -1.99 -2.37
CA PHE A 107 13.31 -3.41 -2.07
C PHE A 107 13.08 -4.30 -3.30
N VAL A 108 12.11 -3.95 -4.16
CA VAL A 108 11.71 -4.82 -5.28
C VAL A 108 12.63 -4.70 -6.50
N ASN A 109 13.42 -3.63 -6.60
CA ASN A 109 14.21 -3.26 -7.77
C ASN A 109 15.71 -3.07 -7.45
N GLY A 110 16.20 -3.72 -6.39
CA GLY A 110 17.64 -3.85 -6.11
C GLY A 110 18.18 -2.96 -4.98
N GLY A 111 17.32 -2.29 -4.23
CA GLY A 111 17.70 -1.60 -2.99
C GLY A 111 18.11 -2.60 -1.91
N GLU A 112 19.15 -2.28 -1.15
CA GLU A 112 19.68 -3.13 -0.08
C GLU A 112 19.29 -2.60 1.30
N GLY A 113 19.09 -3.50 2.28
CA GLY A 113 18.88 -3.12 3.68
C GLY A 113 17.46 -2.65 4.03
N LEU A 114 16.50 -2.82 3.11
CA LEU A 114 15.11 -2.37 3.26
C LEU A 114 14.19 -3.42 3.88
N GLU A 115 14.70 -4.60 4.25
CA GLU A 115 13.89 -5.71 4.75
C GLU A 115 13.12 -5.35 6.02
N GLU A 116 13.72 -4.54 6.91
CA GLU A 116 13.04 -4.07 8.12
C GLU A 116 11.91 -3.08 7.78
N ASP A 117 12.15 -2.17 6.84
CA ASP A 117 11.14 -1.22 6.39
C ASP A 117 9.96 -1.93 5.70
N ILE A 118 10.21 -3.04 5.01
CA ILE A 118 9.15 -3.90 4.46
C ILE A 118 8.36 -4.57 5.58
N LEU A 119 8.99 -5.04 6.65
CA LEU A 119 8.27 -5.57 7.82
C LEU A 119 7.45 -4.48 8.54
N HIS A 120 8.00 -3.27 8.68
CA HIS A 120 7.24 -2.12 9.18
C HIS A 120 6.08 -1.78 8.27
N ALA A 121 6.25 -1.79 6.94
CA ALA A 121 5.17 -1.56 6.00
C ALA A 121 4.04 -2.60 6.18
N VAL A 122 4.36 -3.87 6.43
CA VAL A 122 3.37 -4.93 6.67
C VAL A 122 2.47 -4.61 7.87
N THR A 123 3.01 -4.04 8.95
CA THR A 123 2.25 -3.65 10.15
C THR A 123 1.77 -2.20 10.11
N ALA A 124 1.76 -1.57 8.93
CA ALA A 124 1.42 -0.17 8.75
C ALA A 124 2.21 0.76 9.69
N TRP A 125 3.48 0.45 9.92
CA TRP A 125 4.42 1.18 10.78
C TRP A 125 3.96 1.32 12.24
N CYS A 126 2.93 0.59 12.65
CA CYS A 126 2.44 0.62 14.02
C CYS A 126 3.50 0.04 14.95
N GLY A 127 3.97 0.84 15.91
CA GLY A 127 5.06 0.47 16.81
C GLY A 127 6.47 0.84 16.32
N GLY A 128 6.59 1.51 15.16
CA GLY A 128 7.87 2.08 14.72
C GLY A 128 8.36 3.22 15.61
N GLU A 129 9.67 3.47 15.61
CA GLU A 129 10.30 4.53 16.42
C GLU A 129 10.13 5.92 15.80
N GLU A 130 10.45 6.09 14.52
CA GLU A 130 10.41 7.39 13.82
C GLU A 130 9.00 7.77 13.33
N PHE A 131 8.24 6.77 12.88
CA PHE A 131 6.85 6.93 12.45
C PHE A 131 6.00 5.90 13.19
N SER A 132 5.06 6.40 14.02
CA SER A 132 4.34 5.57 14.99
C SER A 132 2.84 5.92 15.04
N PRO A 133 2.08 5.59 13.99
CA PRO A 133 0.61 5.67 14.01
C PRO A 133 0.03 4.87 15.18
N LYS A 134 -1.16 5.28 15.65
CA LYS A 134 -1.90 4.57 16.70
C LYS A 134 -2.48 3.25 16.19
N ALA A 135 -2.95 3.26 14.95
CA ALA A 135 -3.64 2.15 14.31
C ALA A 135 -3.33 2.13 12.80
N PRO A 136 -3.39 0.96 12.14
CA PRO A 136 -3.24 0.89 10.68
C PRO A 136 -4.30 1.69 9.91
N SER A 137 -5.45 2.01 10.52
CA SER A 137 -6.44 2.93 9.92
C SER A 137 -5.87 4.32 9.62
N GLN A 138 -4.78 4.72 10.28
CA GLN A 138 -4.10 5.99 9.99
C GLN A 138 -3.15 5.92 8.79
N VAL A 139 -3.00 4.76 8.14
CA VAL A 139 -1.99 4.57 7.09
C VAL A 139 -2.66 4.22 5.78
N ILE A 140 -2.37 5.05 4.77
CA ILE A 140 -2.70 4.80 3.37
C ILE A 140 -1.43 4.27 2.69
N THR A 141 -1.37 2.95 2.53
CA THR A 141 -0.29 2.24 1.84
C THR A 141 -0.48 2.36 0.34
N TYR A 142 0.59 2.78 -0.35
CA TYR A 142 0.60 3.01 -1.79
C TYR A 142 2.03 2.97 -2.34
N VAL A 143 2.15 2.82 -3.66
CA VAL A 143 3.43 2.86 -4.37
C VAL A 143 3.44 3.89 -5.50
N SER A 144 2.28 4.28 -6.04
CA SER A 144 2.21 5.42 -6.95
C SER A 144 0.91 6.22 -6.80
N ALA A 145 0.98 7.48 -7.17
CA ALA A 145 -0.13 8.42 -7.20
C ALA A 145 -0.05 9.27 -8.48
N HIS A 146 -0.88 10.31 -8.57
CA HIS A 146 -0.87 11.17 -9.74
C HIS A 146 0.42 11.99 -9.85
N ASP A 147 1.01 12.35 -8.70
CA ASP A 147 2.32 12.96 -8.55
C ASP A 147 3.46 11.95 -8.75
N ASN A 148 4.59 12.49 -9.20
CA ASN A 148 5.81 11.77 -9.53
C ASN A 148 5.60 10.72 -10.65
N LEU A 149 6.63 9.92 -10.89
CA LEU A 149 6.57 8.79 -11.80
C LEU A 149 5.54 7.75 -11.37
N THR A 150 4.84 7.21 -12.36
CA THR A 150 4.06 5.98 -12.22
C THR A 150 4.96 4.85 -11.69
N LEU A 151 4.37 3.82 -11.08
CA LEU A 151 5.16 2.64 -10.67
C LEU A 151 5.92 2.04 -11.87
N TRP A 152 5.29 2.00 -13.04
CA TRP A 152 5.89 1.43 -14.24
C TRP A 152 7.13 2.21 -14.66
N ASP A 153 7.01 3.53 -14.78
CA ASP A 153 8.11 4.38 -15.25
C ASP A 153 9.28 4.39 -14.26
N LYS A 154 9.00 4.40 -12.95
CA LYS A 154 10.04 4.27 -11.92
C LYS A 154 10.79 2.94 -12.03
N LEU A 155 10.09 1.83 -12.25
CA LEU A 155 10.71 0.52 -12.40
C LEU A 155 11.52 0.41 -13.71
N VAL A 156 11.01 0.98 -14.81
CA VAL A 156 11.79 1.10 -16.07
C VAL A 156 13.08 1.89 -15.83
N ASP A 157 12.99 3.06 -15.20
CA ASP A 157 14.15 3.94 -15.00
C ASP A 157 15.25 3.32 -14.12
N THR A 158 14.88 2.39 -13.24
CA THR A 158 15.81 1.72 -12.32
C THR A 158 16.35 0.40 -12.89
N LEU A 159 15.53 -0.36 -13.61
CA LEU A 159 15.89 -1.69 -14.11
C LEU A 159 16.35 -1.71 -15.58
N GLU A 160 15.77 -0.84 -16.41
CA GLU A 160 15.93 -0.83 -17.86
C GLU A 160 16.03 0.62 -18.41
N PRO A 161 17.01 1.43 -17.96
CA PRO A 161 17.08 2.85 -18.31
C PRO A 161 17.26 3.14 -19.81
N GLU A 162 17.59 2.14 -20.62
CA GLU A 162 17.73 2.24 -22.08
C GLU A 162 16.54 1.60 -22.85
N GLY A 163 15.62 0.91 -22.16
CA GLY A 163 14.56 0.09 -22.77
C GLY A 163 13.27 0.83 -23.15
N GLY A 164 13.13 2.10 -22.73
CA GLY A 164 11.92 2.89 -22.95
C GLY A 164 10.70 2.40 -22.14
N TYR A 165 9.63 3.20 -22.12
CA TYR A 165 8.47 2.97 -21.25
C TYR A 165 7.43 1.96 -21.79
N HIS A 166 7.67 1.42 -22.98
CA HIS A 166 6.86 0.39 -23.64
C HIS A 166 7.56 -0.99 -23.69
N THR A 167 8.46 -1.27 -22.74
CA THR A 167 9.16 -2.56 -22.63
C THR A 167 8.20 -3.73 -22.40
N GLU A 168 8.51 -4.91 -22.97
CA GLU A 168 7.81 -6.18 -22.73
C GLU A 168 8.54 -7.08 -21.71
N SER A 169 9.48 -6.50 -20.96
CA SER A 169 10.35 -7.24 -20.04
C SER A 169 9.60 -8.08 -19.01
N GLN A 170 9.81 -9.39 -19.07
CA GLN A 170 9.26 -10.33 -18.10
C GLN A 170 9.83 -10.13 -16.70
N LYS A 171 11.09 -9.68 -16.59
CA LYS A 171 11.70 -9.33 -15.30
C LYS A 171 10.98 -8.15 -14.67
N LEU A 172 10.73 -7.08 -15.44
CA LEU A 172 10.00 -5.91 -14.94
C LEU A 172 8.58 -6.27 -14.50
N ARG A 173 7.86 -7.10 -15.27
CA ARG A 173 6.52 -7.58 -14.88
C ARG A 173 6.53 -8.36 -13.55
N ARG A 174 7.53 -9.20 -13.31
CA ARG A 174 7.69 -9.93 -12.04
C ARG A 174 7.93 -8.98 -10.87
N VAL A 175 8.83 -7.99 -11.06
CA VAL A 175 9.06 -6.93 -10.06
C VAL A 175 7.78 -6.13 -9.78
N TYR A 176 7.02 -5.82 -10.84
CA TYR A 176 5.75 -5.11 -10.75
C TYR A 176 4.72 -5.87 -9.92
N ARG A 177 4.57 -7.18 -10.17
CA ARG A 177 3.70 -8.07 -9.38
C ARG A 177 4.15 -8.17 -7.92
N LEU A 178 5.47 -8.24 -7.68
CA LEU A 178 6.01 -8.23 -6.31
C LEU A 178 5.64 -6.94 -5.57
N ALA A 179 5.78 -5.78 -6.19
CA ALA A 179 5.38 -4.50 -5.59
C ALA A 179 3.87 -4.45 -5.28
N ALA A 180 3.03 -4.92 -6.22
CA ALA A 180 1.59 -5.02 -6.05
C ALA A 180 1.21 -5.94 -4.88
N ALA A 181 1.84 -7.12 -4.82
CA ALA A 181 1.62 -8.09 -3.76
C ALA A 181 1.96 -7.51 -2.39
N ILE A 182 3.15 -6.90 -2.24
CA ILE A 182 3.56 -6.26 -0.97
C ILE A 182 2.51 -5.24 -0.52
N CYS A 183 2.10 -4.32 -1.40
CA CYS A 183 1.07 -3.32 -1.10
C CYS A 183 -0.24 -3.98 -0.64
N MET A 184 -0.71 -5.00 -1.37
CA MET A 184 -1.97 -5.69 -1.10
C MET A 184 -1.94 -6.59 0.15
N THR A 185 -0.76 -6.93 0.66
CA THR A 185 -0.56 -7.73 1.88
C THR A 185 -0.04 -6.92 3.08
N CYS A 186 -0.02 -5.59 3.00
CA CYS A 186 0.19 -4.70 4.16
C CYS A 186 -1.12 -4.45 4.92
N GLN A 187 -1.05 -4.26 6.25
CA GLN A 187 -2.18 -3.75 7.04
C GLN A 187 -2.50 -2.29 6.67
N GLY A 188 -3.69 -1.83 7.07
CA GLY A 188 -4.16 -0.45 6.84
C GLY A 188 -5.02 -0.27 5.59
N HIS A 189 -5.17 0.98 5.15
CA HIS A 189 -5.87 1.32 3.92
C HIS A 189 -4.92 1.22 2.73
N LEU A 190 -5.47 0.87 1.57
CA LEU A 190 -4.71 0.78 0.33
C LEU A 190 -5.15 1.88 -0.63
N PHE A 191 -4.19 2.38 -1.39
CA PHE A 191 -4.41 3.31 -2.49
C PHE A 191 -3.59 2.87 -3.69
N MET A 192 -4.18 3.02 -4.88
CA MET A 192 -3.52 2.75 -6.16
C MET A 192 -3.85 3.86 -7.15
N LEU A 193 -2.88 4.21 -8.00
CA LEU A 193 -3.10 5.08 -9.14
C LEU A 193 -3.97 4.34 -10.17
N SER A 194 -4.99 5.00 -10.72
CA SER A 194 -5.76 4.40 -11.82
C SER A 194 -4.84 4.08 -13.01
N GLY A 195 -4.88 2.81 -13.43
CA GLY A 195 -4.04 2.24 -14.47
C GLY A 195 -2.75 1.59 -13.98
N GLU A 196 -2.45 1.64 -12.68
CA GLU A 196 -1.38 0.84 -12.07
C GLU A 196 -1.60 -0.66 -12.34
N GLU A 197 -2.84 -1.13 -12.32
CA GLU A 197 -3.21 -2.53 -12.59
C GLU A 197 -2.87 -3.03 -14.00
N PHE A 198 -2.61 -2.13 -14.96
CA PHE A 198 -2.17 -2.46 -16.31
C PHE A 198 -0.85 -1.80 -16.69
N GLY A 199 -0.04 -1.42 -15.69
CA GLY A 199 1.29 -0.87 -15.90
C GLY A 199 1.29 0.49 -16.59
N ARG A 200 0.38 1.39 -16.23
CA ARG A 200 0.28 2.75 -16.79
C ARG A 200 1.63 3.45 -16.83
N THR A 201 1.96 4.01 -17.98
CA THR A 201 3.10 4.89 -18.21
C THR A 201 2.63 6.33 -18.46
N LYS A 202 3.48 7.30 -18.10
CA LYS A 202 3.40 8.70 -18.48
C LYS A 202 4.64 9.13 -19.27
N GLU A 203 5.25 8.20 -20.01
CA GLU A 203 6.48 8.43 -20.80
C GLU A 203 7.64 9.02 -19.97
N GLY A 204 7.72 8.65 -18.69
CA GLY A 204 8.75 9.15 -17.79
C GLY A 204 8.58 10.61 -17.36
N ILE A 205 7.42 11.22 -17.65
CA ILE A 205 7.06 12.56 -17.16
C ILE A 205 6.68 12.47 -15.69
N GLU A 206 7.52 13.05 -14.84
CA GLU A 206 7.38 13.00 -13.39
C GLU A 206 6.28 13.93 -12.87
N ASP A 207 6.14 15.12 -13.44
CA ASP A 207 5.06 16.04 -13.09
C ASP A 207 4.25 16.38 -14.35
N SER A 208 3.02 15.88 -14.37
CA SER A 208 2.16 15.86 -15.55
C SER A 208 0.91 16.72 -15.39
N TYR A 209 0.86 17.61 -14.39
CA TYR A 209 -0.33 18.40 -14.05
C TYR A 209 -0.93 19.17 -15.24
N CYS A 210 -0.10 19.64 -16.17
CA CYS A 210 -0.49 20.37 -17.38
C CYS A 210 -0.08 19.67 -18.69
N SER A 211 0.35 18.41 -18.61
CA SER A 211 0.72 17.61 -19.79
C SER A 211 -0.49 17.26 -20.65
N PRO A 212 -0.29 17.06 -21.97
CA PRO A 212 -1.38 16.78 -22.91
C PRO A 212 -2.10 15.45 -22.60
N LEU A 213 -3.28 15.28 -23.20
CA LEU A 213 -4.09 14.07 -23.09
C LEU A 213 -3.30 12.79 -23.42
N SER A 214 -2.38 12.85 -24.38
CA SER A 214 -1.54 11.72 -24.77
C SER A 214 -0.65 11.17 -23.65
N ILE A 215 -0.35 11.98 -22.62
CA ILE A 215 0.43 11.58 -21.43
C ILE A 215 -0.50 11.13 -20.30
N ASN A 216 -1.64 11.81 -20.11
CA ASN A 216 -2.48 11.63 -18.93
C ASN A 216 -3.65 10.66 -19.09
N ARG A 217 -4.06 10.31 -20.32
CA ARG A 217 -5.19 9.41 -20.55
C ARG A 217 -4.94 8.03 -19.94
N LEU A 218 -6.02 7.33 -19.59
CA LEU A 218 -5.96 5.89 -19.38
C LEU A 218 -5.90 5.21 -20.75
N ASP A 219 -4.86 4.41 -20.95
CA ASP A 219 -4.65 3.67 -22.19
C ASP A 219 -5.31 2.29 -22.10
N TRP A 220 -6.49 2.16 -22.72
CA TRP A 220 -7.27 0.93 -22.70
C TRP A 220 -6.70 -0.17 -23.62
N GLU A 221 -5.89 0.18 -24.62
CA GLU A 221 -5.18 -0.81 -25.44
C GLU A 221 -4.12 -1.49 -24.58
N ARG A 222 -3.36 -0.70 -23.81
CA ARG A 222 -2.43 -1.24 -22.81
C ARG A 222 -3.12 -2.08 -21.74
N ALA A 223 -4.33 -1.71 -21.31
CA ALA A 223 -5.13 -2.52 -20.39
C ALA A 223 -5.49 -3.90 -20.96
N TYR A 224 -5.78 -3.95 -22.27
CA TYR A 224 -6.04 -5.20 -22.98
C TYR A 224 -4.76 -6.05 -23.14
N GLU A 225 -3.64 -5.44 -23.53
CA GLU A 225 -2.34 -6.10 -23.68
C GLU A 225 -1.80 -6.65 -22.35
N ASN A 226 -2.06 -5.94 -21.24
CA ASN A 226 -1.64 -6.31 -19.89
C ASN A 226 -2.76 -6.94 -19.06
N ALA A 227 -3.68 -7.67 -19.70
CA ALA A 227 -4.80 -8.31 -19.02
C ALA A 227 -4.35 -9.23 -17.87
N ASP A 228 -3.19 -9.90 -17.99
CA ASP A 228 -2.60 -10.72 -16.92
C ASP A 228 -2.22 -9.91 -15.68
N LEU A 229 -1.79 -8.65 -15.81
CA LEU A 229 -1.55 -7.77 -14.65
C LEU A 229 -2.86 -7.32 -14.03
N VAL A 230 -3.87 -7.00 -14.85
CA VAL A 230 -5.22 -6.64 -14.36
C VAL A 230 -5.81 -7.78 -13.56
N GLU A 231 -5.70 -9.01 -14.06
CA GLU A 231 -6.12 -10.23 -13.38
C GLU A 231 -5.34 -10.45 -12.09
N TYR A 232 -4.02 -10.22 -12.10
CA TYR A 232 -3.20 -10.34 -10.91
C TYR A 232 -3.66 -9.38 -9.79
N TYR A 233 -3.92 -8.10 -10.12
CA TYR A 233 -4.48 -7.13 -9.17
C TYR A 233 -5.89 -7.54 -8.70
N ARG A 234 -6.74 -8.02 -9.61
CA ARG A 234 -8.10 -8.46 -9.28
C ARG A 234 -8.09 -9.60 -8.27
N GLY A 235 -7.25 -10.61 -8.46
CA GLY A 235 -7.10 -11.73 -7.53
C GLY A 235 -6.57 -11.30 -6.17
N LEU A 236 -5.56 -10.41 -6.12
CA LEU A 236 -5.05 -9.86 -4.86
C LEU A 236 -6.10 -9.07 -4.08
N ILE A 237 -6.86 -8.20 -4.76
CA ILE A 237 -7.94 -7.42 -4.14
C ILE A 237 -9.04 -8.34 -3.62
N ALA A 238 -9.42 -9.35 -4.41
CA ALA A 238 -10.41 -10.34 -4.02
C ALA A 238 -9.95 -11.14 -2.81
N LEU A 239 -8.70 -11.63 -2.82
CA LEU A 239 -8.13 -12.39 -1.72
C LEU A 239 -8.05 -11.56 -0.44
N ARG A 240 -7.55 -10.32 -0.51
CA ARG A 240 -7.43 -9.45 0.67
C ARG A 240 -8.75 -9.32 1.42
N LYS A 241 -9.87 -9.13 0.71
CA LYS A 241 -11.21 -9.00 1.30
C LYS A 241 -11.66 -10.24 2.09
N ARG A 242 -11.01 -11.39 1.89
CA ARG A 242 -11.30 -12.67 2.55
C ARG A 242 -10.33 -12.99 3.70
N LEU A 243 -9.30 -12.16 3.91
CA LEU A 243 -8.26 -12.39 4.90
C LEU A 243 -8.34 -11.34 6.03
N PRO A 244 -9.06 -11.63 7.13
CA PRO A 244 -9.12 -10.75 8.29
C PRO A 244 -7.76 -10.32 8.82
N GLY A 245 -6.74 -11.19 8.71
CA GLY A 245 -5.38 -10.90 9.16
C GLY A 245 -4.74 -9.69 8.47
N LEU A 246 -5.14 -9.42 7.23
CA LEU A 246 -4.68 -8.29 6.42
C LEU A 246 -5.62 -7.07 6.50
N CYS A 247 -6.90 -7.30 6.79
CA CYS A 247 -7.94 -6.28 6.79
C CYS A 247 -8.19 -5.63 8.15
N ASP A 248 -7.59 -6.13 9.23
CA ASP A 248 -7.68 -5.50 10.55
C ASP A 248 -6.94 -4.14 10.53
N LYS A 249 -7.70 -3.08 10.75
CA LYS A 249 -7.19 -1.69 10.80
C LYS A 249 -7.21 -1.11 12.21
N SER A 250 -7.54 -1.92 13.22
CA SER A 250 -7.59 -1.50 14.61
C SER A 250 -6.20 -1.38 15.23
N GLU A 251 -6.11 -0.72 16.38
CA GLU A 251 -4.88 -0.66 17.19
C GLU A 251 -4.34 -2.06 17.58
N GLN A 252 -5.17 -3.10 17.52
CA GLN A 252 -4.79 -4.47 17.88
C GLN A 252 -4.18 -5.25 16.70
N ALA A 253 -4.26 -4.72 15.48
CA ALA A 253 -3.82 -5.41 14.27
C ALA A 253 -2.34 -5.84 14.31
N VAL A 254 -1.47 -5.04 14.96
CA VAL A 254 -0.05 -5.37 15.14
C VAL A 254 0.17 -6.68 15.91
N LYS A 255 -0.75 -7.04 16.83
CA LYS A 255 -0.67 -8.28 17.61
C LYS A 255 -0.98 -9.53 16.78
N ARG A 256 -1.48 -9.37 15.56
CA ARG A 256 -1.68 -10.48 14.62
C ARG A 256 -0.35 -11.01 14.10
N MET A 257 0.74 -10.25 14.17
CA MET A 257 2.06 -10.72 13.79
C MET A 257 2.52 -11.84 14.73
N LEU A 258 2.51 -13.07 14.23
CA LEU A 258 2.87 -14.27 15.00
C LEU A 258 4.36 -14.58 14.90
N TRP A 259 4.95 -14.30 13.75
CA TRP A 259 6.34 -14.63 13.44
C TRP A 259 6.80 -13.85 12.20
N GLN A 260 8.08 -13.51 12.16
CA GLN A 260 8.72 -12.88 11.01
C GLN A 260 10.17 -13.36 10.86
N GLU A 261 10.67 -13.35 9.63
CA GLU A 261 12.07 -13.57 9.27
C GLU A 261 12.46 -12.59 8.17
N LYS A 262 13.72 -12.15 8.22
CA LYS A 262 14.35 -11.40 7.14
C LYS A 262 15.75 -11.94 6.85
N LYS A 263 16.09 -11.98 5.57
CA LYS A 263 17.42 -12.26 5.00
C LYS A 263 17.62 -11.26 3.87
N LYS A 264 18.86 -11.07 3.38
CA LYS A 264 19.12 -10.13 2.27
C LYS A 264 18.21 -10.45 1.07
N GLY A 265 17.36 -9.49 0.69
CA GLY A 265 16.38 -9.60 -0.40
C GLY A 265 15.19 -10.54 -0.14
N PHE A 266 14.95 -10.95 1.12
CA PHE A 266 13.88 -11.88 1.46
C PHE A 266 13.22 -11.52 2.79
N VAL A 267 11.88 -11.44 2.78
CA VAL A 267 11.07 -11.17 3.97
C VAL A 267 9.95 -12.20 4.02
N SER A 268 9.71 -12.81 5.18
CA SER A 268 8.61 -13.74 5.40
C SER A 268 7.96 -13.50 6.75
N PHE A 269 6.65 -13.64 6.83
CA PHE A 269 5.91 -13.42 8.07
C PHE A 269 4.64 -14.27 8.13
N ARG A 270 4.15 -14.47 9.36
CA ARG A 270 2.88 -15.15 9.63
C ARG A 270 1.95 -14.26 10.42
N LEU A 271 0.68 -14.21 9.99
CA LEU A 271 -0.36 -13.45 10.67
C LEU A 271 -1.48 -14.37 11.16
N ASP A 272 -2.06 -14.01 12.31
CA ASP A 272 -3.34 -14.53 12.78
C ASP A 272 -4.47 -14.02 11.87
N ASN A 273 -5.14 -14.97 11.19
CA ASN A 273 -6.20 -14.68 10.24
C ASN A 273 -7.61 -14.94 10.82
N ARG A 274 -7.72 -15.28 12.11
CA ARG A 274 -9.02 -15.47 12.76
C ARG A 274 -9.82 -14.16 12.76
N GLY A 275 -11.10 -14.25 12.43
CA GLY A 275 -12.01 -13.11 12.37
C GLY A 275 -13.38 -13.50 11.83
N GLU A 276 -14.29 -12.54 11.73
CA GLU A 276 -15.68 -12.76 11.33
C GLU A 276 -15.84 -13.21 9.87
N ILE A 277 -14.90 -12.81 9.00
CA ILE A 277 -14.85 -13.14 7.57
C ILE A 277 -13.94 -14.37 7.32
N ALA A 278 -13.52 -15.08 8.36
CA ALA A 278 -12.55 -16.15 8.20
C ALA A 278 -13.11 -17.27 7.30
N GLU A 279 -12.54 -17.37 6.08
CA GLU A 279 -12.45 -18.65 5.38
C GLU A 279 -11.72 -19.67 6.28
N ASN A 280 -11.64 -20.93 5.85
CA ASN A 280 -11.06 -22.02 6.65
C ASN A 280 -9.61 -21.82 7.12
N PHE A 281 -8.94 -20.70 6.83
CA PHE A 281 -7.56 -20.42 7.20
C PHE A 281 -7.42 -19.62 8.50
N ARG A 282 -6.81 -20.25 9.52
CA ARG A 282 -6.53 -19.67 10.85
C ARG A 282 -5.28 -18.81 10.87
N GLU A 283 -4.29 -19.16 10.07
CA GLU A 283 -3.05 -18.40 9.89
C GLU A 283 -2.80 -18.16 8.40
N ILE A 284 -2.17 -17.04 8.08
CA ILE A 284 -1.61 -16.80 6.76
C ILE A 284 -0.10 -16.67 6.86
N LEU A 285 0.62 -17.19 5.88
CA LEU A 285 2.05 -17.00 5.69
C LEU A 285 2.24 -16.23 4.39
N VAL A 286 3.07 -15.19 4.43
CA VAL A 286 3.42 -14.38 3.27
C VAL A 286 4.93 -14.34 3.17
N ALA A 287 5.46 -14.48 1.96
CA ALA A 287 6.89 -14.29 1.71
C ALA A 287 7.12 -13.46 0.45
N TYR A 288 8.10 -12.58 0.53
CA TYR A 288 8.58 -11.71 -0.54
C TYR A 288 10.04 -12.06 -0.84
N ASN A 289 10.33 -12.39 -2.09
CA ASN A 289 11.69 -12.62 -2.56
C ASN A 289 12.00 -11.62 -3.67
N SER A 290 12.89 -10.66 -3.39
CA SER A 290 13.36 -9.69 -4.39
C SER A 290 14.65 -10.11 -5.08
N THR A 291 15.27 -11.21 -4.65
CA THR A 291 16.47 -11.77 -5.30
C THR A 291 16.12 -12.50 -6.60
N GLU A 292 17.10 -12.70 -7.48
CA GLU A 292 16.91 -13.50 -8.70
C GLU A 292 16.86 -15.02 -8.42
N GLU A 293 17.36 -15.43 -7.25
CA GLU A 293 17.49 -16.82 -6.85
C GLU A 293 16.26 -17.32 -6.11
N ASP A 294 16.01 -18.62 -6.23
CA ASP A 294 14.94 -19.28 -5.48
C ASP A 294 15.32 -19.46 -4.00
N VAL A 295 14.39 -19.20 -3.10
CA VAL A 295 14.57 -19.39 -1.65
C VAL A 295 13.67 -20.51 -1.16
N MET A 296 14.25 -21.47 -0.44
CA MET A 296 13.48 -22.51 0.25
C MET A 296 13.01 -22.01 1.61
N LEU A 297 11.69 -22.03 1.83
CA LEU A 297 11.06 -21.63 3.07
C LEU A 297 10.46 -22.84 3.77
N GLU A 298 10.94 -23.13 4.97
CA GLU A 298 10.37 -24.18 5.83
C GLU A 298 9.02 -23.73 6.39
N LEU A 299 8.05 -24.65 6.40
CA LEU A 299 6.70 -24.41 6.87
C LEU A 299 6.51 -25.00 8.28
N PRO A 300 5.82 -24.29 9.19
CA PRO A 300 5.37 -24.88 10.43
C PRO A 300 4.46 -26.09 10.16
N ALA A 301 4.45 -27.05 11.09
CA ALA A 301 3.56 -28.20 11.01
C ALA A 301 2.09 -27.77 10.86
N GLY A 302 1.40 -28.38 9.88
CA GLY A 302 0.02 -28.07 9.55
C GLY A 302 -0.26 -28.30 8.07
N GLU A 303 -1.53 -28.19 7.69
CA GLU A 303 -1.96 -28.22 6.30
C GLU A 303 -1.99 -26.79 5.75
N TRP A 304 -1.16 -26.53 4.75
CA TRP A 304 -1.05 -25.23 4.09
C TRP A 304 -1.61 -25.32 2.68
N HIS A 305 -2.27 -24.26 2.21
CA HIS A 305 -2.83 -24.16 0.88
C HIS A 305 -2.31 -22.94 0.16
N TRP A 306 -2.15 -23.05 -1.16
CA TRP A 306 -1.76 -21.93 -2.00
C TRP A 306 -2.89 -20.91 -2.14
N LEU A 307 -2.60 -19.65 -1.83
CA LEU A 307 -3.48 -18.52 -2.08
C LEU A 307 -2.93 -17.62 -3.19
N VAL A 308 -1.60 -17.47 -3.26
CA VAL A 308 -0.86 -16.75 -4.32
C VAL A 308 0.49 -17.45 -4.53
N ASN A 309 0.91 -17.68 -5.78
CA ASN A 309 2.18 -18.34 -6.12
C ASN A 309 3.17 -17.46 -6.92
N GLY A 310 2.93 -16.14 -6.95
CA GLY A 310 3.77 -15.13 -7.61
C GLY A 310 3.36 -14.83 -9.05
N ALA A 311 2.98 -15.84 -9.82
CA ALA A 311 2.44 -15.66 -11.18
C ALA A 311 0.91 -15.52 -11.17
N ASP A 312 0.25 -16.25 -10.27
CA ASP A 312 -1.20 -16.31 -10.14
C ASP A 312 -1.63 -15.87 -8.73
N SER A 313 -2.62 -14.98 -8.68
CA SER A 313 -3.25 -14.46 -7.45
C SER A 313 -4.64 -15.03 -7.19
N HIS A 314 -5.07 -16.01 -8.00
CA HIS A 314 -6.34 -16.74 -7.89
C HIS A 314 -6.18 -18.17 -7.35
N CYS A 315 -5.00 -18.58 -6.87
CA CYS A 315 -4.77 -19.94 -6.36
C CYS A 315 -5.74 -20.32 -5.22
N TRP A 316 -6.23 -19.34 -4.47
CA TRP A 316 -7.23 -19.50 -3.41
C TRP A 316 -8.59 -20.04 -3.89
N GLU A 317 -8.89 -20.00 -5.19
CA GLU A 317 -10.11 -20.60 -5.74
C GLU A 317 -10.06 -22.13 -5.76
N GLN A 318 -8.85 -22.68 -5.97
CA GLN A 318 -8.62 -24.12 -6.03
C GLN A 318 -8.21 -24.67 -4.66
N GLN A 319 -7.60 -23.84 -3.82
CA GLN A 319 -7.07 -24.20 -2.50
C GLN A 319 -6.19 -25.45 -2.57
N GLU A 320 -5.26 -25.49 -3.52
CA GLU A 320 -4.37 -26.65 -3.65
C GLU A 320 -3.46 -26.76 -2.42
N PRO A 321 -3.37 -27.95 -1.78
CA PRO A 321 -2.50 -28.13 -0.63
C PRO A 321 -1.03 -28.09 -1.04
N VAL A 322 -0.20 -27.51 -0.19
CA VAL A 322 1.26 -27.53 -0.32
C VAL A 322 1.76 -28.92 0.05
N SER A 323 2.54 -29.52 -0.86
CA SER A 323 3.14 -30.83 -0.64
C SER A 323 4.48 -30.68 0.10
N GLY A 324 4.60 -31.31 1.28
CA GLY A 324 5.85 -31.38 2.03
C GLY A 324 5.93 -30.41 3.21
N THR A 325 7.13 -30.24 3.75
CA THR A 325 7.40 -29.37 4.93
C THR A 325 8.05 -28.05 4.54
N SER A 326 8.29 -27.80 3.26
CA SER A 326 8.89 -26.58 2.76
C SER A 326 8.35 -26.21 1.38
N VAL A 327 8.51 -24.94 1.02
CA VAL A 327 8.05 -24.38 -0.25
C VAL A 327 9.17 -23.60 -0.92
N CYS A 328 9.23 -23.68 -2.26
CA CYS A 328 10.16 -22.91 -3.07
C CYS A 328 9.53 -21.55 -3.42
N VAL A 329 10.06 -20.47 -2.85
CA VAL A 329 9.70 -19.10 -3.19
C VAL A 329 10.58 -18.66 -4.35
N LYS A 330 9.99 -18.56 -5.55
CA LYS A 330 10.74 -18.20 -6.76
C LYS A 330 11.40 -16.83 -6.62
N GLY A 331 12.52 -16.62 -7.30
CA GLY A 331 13.13 -15.29 -7.41
C GLY A 331 12.10 -14.25 -7.85
N ILE A 332 12.23 -12.98 -7.43
CA ILE A 332 11.35 -11.87 -7.83
C ILE A 332 9.85 -12.27 -7.79
N SER A 333 9.39 -12.72 -6.63
CA SER A 333 8.01 -13.17 -6.45
C SER A 333 7.53 -12.99 -5.03
N ALA A 334 6.21 -12.95 -4.88
CA ALA A 334 5.53 -13.02 -3.59
C ALA A 334 4.63 -14.25 -3.56
N ILE A 335 4.59 -14.93 -2.42
CA ILE A 335 3.65 -16.03 -2.17
C ILE A 335 2.77 -15.72 -0.96
N VAL A 336 1.57 -16.28 -0.97
CA VAL A 336 0.65 -16.25 0.17
C VAL A 336 0.10 -17.66 0.35
N LEU A 337 0.19 -18.18 1.57
CA LEU A 337 -0.33 -19.48 1.97
C LEU A 337 -1.33 -19.31 3.12
N GLY A 338 -2.37 -20.12 3.11
CA GLY A 338 -3.35 -20.21 4.20
C GLY A 338 -3.22 -21.54 4.94
N ARG A 339 -3.26 -21.53 6.27
CA ARG A 339 -3.25 -22.74 7.09
C ARG A 339 -4.61 -23.02 7.72
N VAL A 340 -5.11 -24.24 7.54
CA VAL A 340 -6.43 -24.68 8.05
C VAL A 340 -6.44 -24.92 9.56
#